data_AF-A0A1V2LYA0-F1
#
_entry.id   AF-A0A1V2LYA0-F1
#
_cell.length_a   1.000
_cell.length_b   1.000
_cell.length_c   1.000
_cell.angle_alpha   90.00
_cell.angle_beta   90.00
_cell.angle_gamma   90.00
#
_symmetry.space_group_name_H-M   'P 1'
#
loop_
_entity.id
_entity.type
_entity.pdbx_description
1 polymer ?
#
loop_
_entity_poly.entity_id
_entity_poly.type
_entity_poly.pdbx_seq_one_letter_code
_entity_poly.pdbx_strand_id
1 'polypeptide(L)'
;MADGGMSPVYGRDIEGPTAVLKSVSKLDNYLTTNGGLLNMKFLPEFFSTETGINKFASFLRTFVDLEVPHIQFNVLNGEDLVKAKKNPEQYQNLTVRVAGYTAYFVELDDKLQNEIIARTAYANI
;
A
#
# COMPACT_ATOMS: atom_id res chain seq x y z
N MET A 1 -6.79 11.72 8.05
CA MET A 1 -6.47 10.60 8.96
C MET A 1 -5.61 9.62 8.20
N ALA A 2 -4.78 8.81 8.88
CA ALA A 2 -4.18 7.63 8.25
C ALA A 2 -5.32 6.69 7.80
N ASP A 3 -5.01 5.75 6.90
CA ASP A 3 -5.98 4.93 6.15
C ASP A 3 -6.75 3.87 6.98
N GLY A 4 -6.94 4.14 8.27
CA GLY A 4 -7.67 3.29 9.21
C GLY A 4 -6.83 2.18 9.84
N GLY A 5 -5.53 2.10 9.54
CA GLY A 5 -4.62 1.09 10.08
C GLY A 5 -3.36 1.66 10.74
N MET A 6 -2.28 0.87 10.70
CA MET A 6 -0.95 1.20 11.21
C MET A 6 -0.06 1.88 10.16
N SER A 7 -0.63 2.24 9.00
CA SER A 7 0.11 2.86 7.91
C SER A 7 0.60 4.25 8.33
N PRO A 8 1.83 4.63 7.96
CA PRO A 8 2.28 6.00 8.08
C PRO A 8 1.31 6.96 7.39
N VAL A 9 1.22 8.19 7.90
CA VAL A 9 0.56 9.26 7.15
C VAL A 9 1.29 9.42 5.83
N TYR A 10 0.53 9.46 4.73
CA TYR A 10 1.06 9.54 3.37
C TYR A 10 2.11 10.65 3.22
N GLY A 11 3.23 10.32 2.58
CA GLY A 11 4.36 11.22 2.35
C GLY A 11 5.26 11.47 3.57
N ARG A 12 5.04 10.80 4.71
CA ARG A 12 5.91 10.90 5.90
C ARG A 12 6.91 9.75 6.02
N ASP A 13 6.68 8.69 5.27
CA ASP A 13 7.50 7.48 5.15
C ASP A 13 8.65 7.67 4.15
N ILE A 14 9.58 8.55 4.49
CA ILE A 14 10.69 8.96 3.61
C ILE A 14 11.91 8.02 3.64
N GLU A 15 12.01 7.17 4.67
CA GLU A 15 13.13 6.23 4.88
C GLU A 15 12.90 4.86 4.21
N GLY A 16 11.88 4.78 3.36
CA GLY A 16 11.58 3.59 2.56
C GLY A 16 10.80 2.48 3.30
N PRO A 17 10.45 1.42 2.57
CA PRO A 17 9.46 0.43 3.02
C PRO A 17 9.96 -0.42 4.19
N THR A 18 11.25 -0.74 4.25
CA THR A 18 11.85 -1.50 5.35
C THR A 18 11.85 -0.72 6.67
N ALA A 19 12.02 0.61 6.61
CA ALA A 19 11.93 1.46 7.79
C ALA A 19 10.50 1.54 8.34
N VAL A 20 9.50 1.47 7.46
CA VAL A 20 8.08 1.35 7.87
C VAL A 20 7.84 0.05 8.62
N LEU A 21 8.30 -1.10 8.09
CA LEU A 21 8.18 -2.38 8.81
C LEU A 21 8.83 -2.32 10.20
N LYS A 22 10.06 -1.80 10.30
CA LYS A 22 10.77 -1.64 11.58
C LYS A 22 10.08 -0.67 12.55
N SER A 23 9.29 0.27 12.04
CA SER A 23 8.54 1.21 12.87
C SER A 23 7.27 0.56 13.41
N VAL A 24 6.55 -0.16 12.55
CA VAL A 24 5.33 -0.91 12.91
C VAL A 24 5.67 -2.07 13.86
N SER A 25 6.80 -2.75 13.69
CA SER A 25 7.23 -3.86 14.56
C SER A 25 7.54 -3.44 16.01
N LYS A 26 7.57 -2.14 16.31
CA LYS A 26 7.74 -1.63 17.68
C LYS A 26 6.41 -1.55 18.44
N LEU A 27 5.28 -1.74 17.77
CA LEU A 27 3.96 -1.75 18.38
C LEU A 27 3.75 -3.06 19.14
N ASP A 28 3.03 -3.01 20.25
CA ASP A 28 2.61 -4.21 20.97
C ASP A 28 1.50 -4.91 20.19
N ASN A 29 1.82 -6.07 19.63
CA ASN A 29 0.91 -6.88 18.82
C ASN A 29 -0.40 -7.21 19.56
N TYR A 30 -0.39 -7.37 20.89
CA TYR A 30 -1.60 -7.62 21.68
C TYR A 30 -2.61 -6.47 21.60
N LEU A 31 -2.12 -5.24 21.41
CA LEU A 31 -2.93 -4.03 21.28
C LEU A 31 -3.41 -3.78 19.84
N THR A 32 -2.97 -4.59 18.87
CA THR A 32 -3.31 -4.45 17.43
C THR A 32 -4.36 -5.47 16.94
N THR A 33 -4.92 -6.25 17.86
CA THR A 33 -5.83 -7.38 17.62
C THR A 33 -7.12 -7.02 16.86
N ASN A 34 -7.55 -5.76 16.89
CA ASN A 34 -8.76 -5.27 16.21
C ASN A 34 -8.55 -4.69 14.81
N GLY A 35 -7.43 -5.01 14.14
CA GLY A 35 -7.23 -4.62 12.75
C GLY A 35 -6.03 -3.70 12.53
N GLY A 36 -4.89 -4.05 13.13
CA GLY A 36 -3.60 -3.52 12.72
C GLY A 36 -3.27 -3.93 11.28
N LEU A 37 -3.82 -3.23 10.29
CA LEU A 37 -3.44 -3.40 8.90
C LEU A 37 -2.38 -2.38 8.49
N LEU A 38 -1.40 -2.81 7.70
CA LEU A 38 -0.46 -1.93 7.02
C LEU A 38 -0.75 -1.95 5.52
N ASN A 39 -1.03 -0.79 4.93
CA ASN A 39 -1.09 -0.62 3.48
C ASN A 39 0.26 -0.17 2.94
N MET A 40 0.70 -0.81 1.86
CA MET A 40 1.84 -0.33 1.08
C MET A 40 1.48 -0.33 -0.39
N LYS A 41 1.97 0.67 -1.13
CA LYS A 41 1.79 0.76 -2.58
C LYS A 41 3.15 0.75 -3.25
N PHE A 42 3.30 -0.10 -4.26
CA PHE A 42 4.50 -0.23 -5.07
C PHE A 42 4.19 0.18 -6.51
N LEU A 43 5.19 0.71 -7.21
CA LEU A 43 5.07 0.95 -8.64
C LEU A 43 5.21 -0.38 -9.41
N PRO A 44 4.45 -0.61 -10.49
CA PRO A 44 4.58 -1.81 -11.32
C PRO A 44 6.01 -2.04 -11.81
N GLU A 45 6.75 -0.97 -12.12
CA GLU A 45 8.13 -1.03 -12.59
C GLU A 45 9.08 -1.68 -11.58
N PHE A 46 8.77 -1.61 -10.28
CA PHE A 46 9.53 -2.32 -9.25
C PHE A 46 9.58 -3.84 -9.51
N PHE A 47 8.53 -4.42 -10.11
CA PHE A 47 8.42 -5.85 -10.39
C PHE A 47 8.85 -6.23 -11.82
N SER A 48 9.36 -5.28 -12.60
CA SER A 48 9.80 -5.52 -13.99
C SER A 48 11.13 -6.27 -14.11
N THR A 49 11.89 -6.39 -13.01
CA THR A 49 13.21 -7.03 -12.98
C THR A 49 13.25 -8.14 -11.94
N GLU A 50 14.07 -9.17 -12.22
CA GLU A 50 14.30 -10.27 -11.27
C GLU A 50 14.88 -9.74 -9.94
N THR A 51 15.77 -8.74 -10.00
CA THR A 51 16.30 -8.07 -8.81
C THR A 51 15.20 -7.44 -7.96
N GLY A 52 14.24 -6.75 -8.56
CA GLY A 52 13.11 -6.15 -7.84
C GLY A 52 12.21 -7.20 -7.19
N ILE A 53 11.92 -8.29 -7.91
CA ILE A 53 11.17 -9.44 -7.39
C ILE A 53 11.90 -10.07 -6.19
N ASN A 54 13.21 -10.30 -6.30
CA ASN A 54 14.02 -10.87 -5.23
C ASN A 54 14.07 -9.95 -4.00
N LYS A 55 14.21 -8.63 -4.20
CA LYS A 55 14.11 -7.65 -3.11
C LYS A 55 12.75 -7.70 -2.42
N PHE A 56 11.66 -7.82 -3.19
CA PHE A 56 10.32 -7.98 -2.62
C PHE A 56 10.20 -9.24 -1.77
N ALA A 57 10.73 -10.37 -2.26
CA ALA A 57 10.71 -11.63 -1.51
C ALA A 57 11.49 -11.51 -0.19
N SER A 58 12.66 -10.86 -0.20
CA SER A 58 13.42 -10.56 1.03
C SER A 58 12.66 -9.62 1.97
N PHE A 59 11.95 -8.63 1.43
CA PHE A 59 11.09 -7.74 2.18
C PHE A 59 9.92 -8.49 2.86
N LEU A 60 9.26 -9.41 2.16
CA LEU A 60 8.24 -10.28 2.74
C LEU A 60 8.81 -11.17 3.85
N ARG A 61 10.02 -11.69 3.68
CA ARG A 61 10.70 -12.44 4.75
C ARG A 61 10.93 -11.56 5.98
N THR A 62 11.37 -10.32 5.78
CA THR A 62 11.57 -9.35 6.86
C THR A 62 10.25 -9.02 7.58
N PHE A 63 9.15 -8.89 6.85
CA PHE A 63 7.81 -8.73 7.44
C PHE A 63 7.45 -9.88 8.39
N VAL A 64 7.74 -11.12 8.01
CA VAL A 64 7.54 -12.30 8.86
C VAL A 64 8.49 -12.30 10.06
N ASP A 65 9.77 -12.01 9.86
CA ASP A 65 10.78 -11.98 10.92
C ASP A 65 10.52 -10.90 11.98
N LEU A 66 9.86 -9.81 11.58
CA LEU A 66 9.46 -8.72 12.47
C LEU A 66 8.08 -8.92 13.12
N GLU A 67 7.44 -10.08 12.88
CA GLU A 67 6.13 -10.43 13.44
C GLU A 67 5.06 -9.35 13.24
N VAL A 68 5.12 -8.64 12.11
CA VAL A 68 4.09 -7.64 11.77
C VAL A 68 2.80 -8.40 11.44
N PRO A 69 1.64 -8.06 12.04
CA PRO A 69 0.48 -8.94 12.03
C PRO A 69 -0.21 -9.03 10.67
N HIS A 70 -0.28 -7.93 9.92
CA HIS A 70 -0.95 -7.90 8.63
C HIS A 70 -0.41 -6.79 7.72
N ILE A 71 -0.12 -7.14 6.47
CA ILE A 71 0.29 -6.21 5.43
C ILE A 71 -0.48 -6.49 4.14
N GLN A 72 -0.84 -5.45 3.41
CA GLN A 72 -1.48 -5.56 2.11
C GLN A 72 -0.89 -4.58 1.11
N PHE A 73 -0.93 -4.98 -0.16
CA PHE A 73 -0.21 -4.29 -1.24
C PHE A 73 -1.16 -3.81 -2.33
N ASN A 74 -0.88 -2.61 -2.82
CA ASN A 74 -1.29 -2.17 -4.14
C ASN A 74 -0.06 -2.15 -5.07
N VAL A 75 -0.22 -2.55 -6.32
CA VAL A 75 0.82 -2.42 -7.36
C VAL A 75 0.22 -1.63 -8.51
N LEU A 76 0.42 -0.31 -8.51
CA LEU A 76 -0.28 0.60 -9.42
C LEU A 76 0.39 1.99 -9.49
N ASN A 77 0.22 2.68 -10.60
CA ASN A 77 0.69 4.05 -10.77
C ASN A 77 -0.34 5.06 -10.29
N GLY A 78 0.10 6.10 -9.59
CA GLY A 78 -0.78 7.22 -9.20
C GLY A 78 -1.38 7.93 -10.41
N GLU A 79 -0.64 8.02 -11.51
CA GLU A 79 -1.13 8.62 -12.76
C GLU A 79 -2.31 7.86 -13.37
N ASP A 80 -2.29 6.53 -13.30
CA ASP A 80 -3.38 5.70 -13.83
C ASP A 80 -4.65 5.88 -13.01
N LEU A 81 -4.53 6.05 -11.68
CA LEU A 81 -5.66 6.41 -10.83
C LEU A 81 -6.22 7.80 -11.16
N VAL A 82 -5.36 8.79 -11.44
CA VAL A 82 -5.80 10.14 -11.85
C VAL A 82 -6.51 10.09 -13.20
N LYS A 83 -6.01 9.29 -14.15
CA LYS A 83 -6.66 9.07 -15.46
C LYS A 83 -8.00 8.36 -15.28
N ALA A 84 -8.06 7.35 -14.43
CA ALA A 84 -9.29 6.61 -14.12
C ALA A 84 -10.36 7.49 -13.48
N LYS A 85 -9.96 8.42 -12.61
CA LYS A 85 -10.90 9.40 -12.03
C LYS A 85 -11.46 10.37 -13.07
N LYS A 86 -10.65 10.75 -14.07
CA LYS A 86 -11.08 11.66 -15.15
C LYS A 86 -11.95 10.99 -16.22
N ASN A 87 -11.69 9.71 -16.51
CA ASN A 87 -12.34 8.95 -17.58
C ASN A 87 -12.80 7.57 -17.07
N PRO A 88 -13.73 7.50 -16.10
CA PRO A 88 -14.10 6.25 -15.41
C PRO A 88 -14.60 5.16 -16.36
N GLU A 89 -15.21 5.53 -17.48
CA GLU A 89 -15.71 4.61 -18.51
C GLU A 89 -14.60 3.75 -19.15
N GLN A 90 -13.35 4.24 -19.16
CA GLN A 90 -12.19 3.51 -19.70
C GLN A 90 -11.54 2.57 -18.68
N TYR A 91 -11.91 2.70 -17.39
CA TYR A 91 -11.26 2.02 -16.27
C TYR A 91 -12.26 1.24 -15.40
N GLN A 92 -13.38 0.78 -15.96
CA GLN A 92 -14.43 0.07 -15.20
C GLN A 92 -13.92 -1.17 -14.46
N ASN A 93 -12.89 -1.84 -15.00
CA ASN A 93 -12.30 -3.04 -14.41
C ASN A 93 -11.10 -2.74 -13.49
N LEU A 94 -10.74 -1.48 -13.27
CA LEU A 94 -9.61 -1.11 -12.43
C LEU A 94 -9.95 -1.39 -10.97
N THR A 95 -9.26 -2.34 -10.36
CA THR A 95 -9.45 -2.69 -8.95
C THR A 95 -8.32 -2.15 -8.09
N VAL A 96 -8.64 -1.79 -6.84
CA VAL A 96 -7.70 -1.28 -5.84
C VAL A 96 -7.93 -1.94 -4.50
N ARG A 97 -6.86 -2.06 -3.72
CA ARG A 97 -6.91 -2.48 -2.31
C ARG A 97 -7.14 -1.27 -1.42
N VAL A 98 -8.20 -1.27 -0.62
CA VAL A 98 -8.56 -0.14 0.25
C VAL A 98 -8.00 -0.35 1.67
N ALA A 99 -8.78 -0.99 2.55
CA ALA A 99 -8.40 -1.40 3.89
C ALA A 99 -9.14 -2.71 4.21
N GLY A 100 -8.48 -3.86 4.01
CA GLY A 100 -9.09 -5.18 4.22
C GLY A 100 -9.96 -5.72 3.08
N TYR A 101 -10.30 -4.92 2.06
CA TYR A 101 -11.08 -5.36 0.89
C TYR A 101 -10.54 -4.79 -0.44
N THR A 102 -10.99 -5.41 -1.53
CA THR A 102 -10.75 -4.97 -2.91
C THR A 102 -12.04 -4.42 -3.49
N ALA A 103 -11.95 -3.32 -4.24
CA ALA A 103 -13.09 -2.70 -4.89
C ALA A 103 -12.72 -2.13 -6.27
N TYR A 104 -13.71 -1.89 -7.12
CA TYR A 104 -13.53 -1.15 -8.36
C TYR A 104 -13.29 0.32 -8.04
N PHE A 105 -12.20 0.88 -8.55
CA PHE A 105 -11.78 2.24 -8.24
C PHE A 105 -12.85 3.28 -8.62
N VAL A 106 -13.53 3.06 -9.75
CA VAL A 106 -14.56 3.95 -10.28
C VAL A 106 -15.86 3.92 -9.46
N GLU A 107 -16.07 2.90 -8.62
CA GLU A 107 -17.21 2.79 -7.71
C GLU A 107 -16.96 3.43 -6.34
N LEU A 108 -15.71 3.84 -6.06
CA LEU A 108 -15.35 4.48 -4.81
C LEU A 108 -15.77 5.95 -4.80
N ASP A 109 -16.10 6.47 -3.62
CA ASP A 109 -16.37 7.88 -3.44
C ASP A 109 -15.12 8.74 -3.67
N ASP A 110 -15.37 10.00 -4.00
CA ASP A 110 -14.35 10.95 -4.44
C ASP A 110 -13.23 11.17 -3.41
N LYS A 111 -13.57 11.10 -2.11
CA LYS A 111 -12.63 11.28 -1.00
C LYS A 111 -11.72 10.05 -0.88
N LEU A 112 -12.29 8.85 -0.98
CA LEU A 112 -11.52 7.60 -0.92
C LEU A 112 -10.59 7.43 -2.12
N GLN A 113 -11.04 7.79 -3.32
CA GLN A 113 -10.19 7.82 -4.51
C GLN A 113 -8.97 8.74 -4.30
N ASN A 114 -9.20 9.96 -3.81
CA ASN A 114 -8.13 10.91 -3.52
C ASN A 114 -7.16 10.41 -2.44
N GLU A 115 -7.67 9.71 -1.42
CA GLU A 115 -6.84 9.11 -0.38
C GLU A 115 -5.89 8.04 -0.96
N ILE A 116 -6.40 7.12 -1.80
CA ILE A 116 -5.60 6.06 -2.42
C ILE A 116 -4.54 6.63 -3.38
N ILE A 117 -4.91 7.68 -4.12
CA ILE A 117 -3.97 8.43 -4.98
C ILE A 117 -2.83 9.00 -4.14
N ALA A 118 -3.16 9.66 -3.01
CA ALA A 118 -2.19 10.35 -2.16
C ALA A 118 -1.21 9.42 -1.41
N ARG A 119 -1.54 8.14 -1.22
CA ARG A 119 -0.64 7.17 -0.56
C ARG A 119 0.72 7.10 -1.25
N THR A 120 1.80 6.98 -0.48
CA THR A 120 3.16 6.84 -0.98
C THR A 120 3.30 5.61 -1.88
N ALA A 121 4.01 5.75 -3.01
CA ALA A 121 4.33 4.65 -3.91
C ALA A 121 5.83 4.38 -3.86
N TYR A 122 6.23 3.16 -3.53
CA TYR A 122 7.64 2.76 -3.49
C TYR A 122 8.12 2.31 -4.87
N ALA A 123 9.22 2.91 -5.33
CA ALA A 123 9.95 2.51 -6.53
C ALA A 123 11.14 1.59 -6.24
N ASN A 124 11.52 1.44 -4.96
CA ASN A 124 12.62 0.61 -4.50
C ASN A 124 12.42 0.17 -3.05
N ILE A 125 13.20 -0.82 -2.61
CA ILE A 125 13.34 -1.31 -1.24
C ILE A 125 14.77 -1.11 -0.77
#